data_AF-A0A7V5PY64-F1
#
_entry.id   AF-A0A7V5PY64-F1
#
_cell.length_a   1.000
_cell.length_b   1.000
_cell.length_c   1.000
_cell.angle_alpha   90.00
_cell.angle_beta   90.00
_cell.angle_gamma   90.00
#
_symmetry.space_group_name_H-M   'P 1'
#
loop_
_entity.id
_entity.type
_entity.pdbx_description
1 polymer ?
#
loop_
_entity_poly.entity_id
_entity_poly.type
_entity_poly.pdbx_seq_one_letter_code
_entity_poly.pdbx_strand_id
1 'polypeptide(L)'
;MSMTTRPLTRIAALRVVLPLLLLTGTSPLWAGDVESVIFVRIPNKPDGRPGIYYEPFMYHFGRSAHVPGSQLVKLSPPRPDGKLTVLSKDFFAVEEPELSWDGKKILFAGKKTRQDGWEVWEMNVDG
;
A
#
# COMPACT_ATOMS: atom_id res chain seq x y z
N MET A 1 8.50 36.59 67.80
CA MET A 1 9.13 36.27 66.50
C MET A 1 8.38 35.11 65.88
N SER A 2 7.92 35.29 64.64
CA SER A 2 6.65 34.77 64.11
C SER A 2 6.64 33.27 63.76
N MET A 3 5.46 32.68 63.96
CA MET A 3 5.06 31.32 63.63
C MET A 3 4.98 31.05 62.12
N THR A 4 5.30 29.79 61.80
CA THR A 4 5.12 29.04 60.56
C THR A 4 3.70 29.13 60.00
N THR A 5 3.56 29.36 58.70
CA THR A 5 2.35 29.01 57.94
C THR A 5 2.74 28.43 56.58
N ARG A 6 2.40 27.15 56.36
CA ARG A 6 2.39 26.51 55.03
C ARG A 6 1.05 26.83 54.36
N PRO A 7 1.00 27.26 53.10
CA PRO A 7 -0.25 27.29 52.37
C PRO A 7 -0.58 25.93 51.74
N LEU A 8 -1.88 25.65 51.78
CA LEU A 8 -2.56 24.40 51.46
C LEU A 8 -2.59 24.09 49.96
N THR A 9 -2.54 22.79 49.66
CA THR A 9 -2.89 22.14 48.39
C THR A 9 -4.21 22.68 47.83
N ARG A 10 -4.21 23.15 46.58
CA ARG A 10 -5.44 23.32 45.78
C ARG A 10 -5.58 22.12 44.85
N ILE A 11 -6.58 21.30 45.14
CA ILE A 11 -7.12 20.28 44.25
C ILE A 11 -8.06 20.98 43.24
N ALA A 12 -8.04 20.46 42.00
CA ALA A 12 -9.01 20.62 40.92
C ALA A 12 -9.07 21.96 40.16
N ALA A 13 -8.54 21.92 38.93
CA ALA A 13 -9.35 22.24 37.76
C ALA A 13 -8.91 21.32 36.61
N LEU A 14 -9.51 20.13 36.55
CA LEU A 14 -9.48 19.31 35.34
C LEU A 14 -10.25 20.10 34.27
N ARG A 15 -9.54 20.91 33.48
CA ARG A 15 -10.10 21.47 32.26
C ARG A 15 -10.19 20.33 31.26
N VAL A 16 -11.33 19.65 31.27
CA VAL A 16 -11.81 18.90 30.10
C VAL A 16 -12.09 19.93 29.02
N VAL A 17 -11.04 20.32 28.29
CA VAL A 17 -11.23 20.92 26.97
C VAL A 17 -11.53 19.75 26.07
N LEU A 18 -12.81 19.47 25.87
CA LEU A 18 -13.27 18.64 24.77
C LEU A 18 -13.02 19.47 23.49
N PRO A 19 -12.06 19.12 22.62
CA PRO A 19 -12.02 19.73 21.31
C PRO A 19 -13.10 19.04 20.49
N LEU A 20 -14.06 19.84 20.06
CA LEU A 20 -14.96 19.64 18.95
C LEU A 20 -14.39 18.63 17.93
N LEU A 21 -15.04 17.47 17.82
CA LEU A 21 -14.68 16.39 16.91
C LEU A 21 -14.95 16.85 15.46
N LEU A 22 -14.01 17.59 14.88
CA LEU A 22 -13.87 17.64 13.44
C LEU A 22 -13.45 16.22 13.03
N LEU A 23 -14.33 15.52 12.31
CA LEU A 23 -14.05 14.23 11.66
C LEU A 23 -13.02 14.43 10.54
N THR A 24 -11.79 14.86 10.87
CA THR A 24 -10.62 14.52 10.08
C THR A 24 -10.34 13.07 10.40
N GLY A 25 -10.55 12.16 9.45
CA GLY A 25 -10.33 10.73 9.63
C GLY A 25 -8.96 10.51 10.28
N THR A 26 -8.96 10.15 11.55
CA THR A 26 -7.74 9.80 12.26
C THR A 26 -7.33 8.44 11.73
N SER A 27 -6.37 8.43 10.82
CA SER A 27 -5.58 7.22 10.56
C SER A 27 -5.19 6.63 11.92
N PRO A 28 -5.32 5.31 12.13
CA PRO A 28 -4.92 4.71 13.40
C PRO A 28 -3.48 5.12 13.72
N LEU A 29 -3.13 5.30 15.00
CA LEU A 29 -1.81 5.77 15.46
C LEU A 29 -0.60 4.94 14.95
N TRP A 30 -0.87 3.79 14.33
CA TRP A 30 0.08 2.85 13.75
C TRP A 30 0.30 3.08 12.25
N ALA A 31 -0.65 3.72 11.58
CA ALA A 31 -0.51 4.16 10.21
C ALA A 31 0.26 5.48 10.24
N GLY A 32 1.59 5.38 10.21
CA GLY A 32 2.44 6.53 9.90
C GLY A 32 2.12 7.11 8.52
N ASP A 33 2.81 8.18 8.14
CA ASP A 33 2.65 8.75 6.81
C ASP A 33 2.95 7.71 5.72
N VAL A 34 2.06 7.59 4.74
CA VAL A 34 2.25 6.65 3.62
C VAL A 34 3.29 7.23 2.65
N GLU A 35 4.51 6.69 2.67
CA GLU A 35 5.62 7.13 1.80
C GLU A 35 5.37 6.80 0.32
N SER A 36 4.69 5.68 0.06
CA SER A 36 4.49 5.17 -1.30
C SER A 36 3.33 4.18 -1.36
N VAL A 37 2.82 3.96 -2.57
CA VAL A 37 1.89 2.87 -2.87
C VAL A 37 2.53 1.90 -3.86
N ILE A 38 2.29 0.61 -3.64
CA ILE A 38 2.69 -0.47 -4.54
C ILE A 38 1.44 -1.09 -5.11
N PHE A 39 1.44 -1.29 -6.42
CA PHE A 39 0.29 -1.86 -7.14
C PHE A 39 0.73 -2.55 -8.42
N VAL A 40 -0.16 -3.36 -8.98
CA VAL A 40 0.03 -3.97 -10.29
C VAL A 40 -0.47 -3.01 -11.36
N ARG A 41 0.43 -2.57 -12.23
CA ARG A 41 0.10 -1.86 -13.46
C ARG A 41 -0.16 -2.86 -14.57
N ILE A 42 -1.35 -2.82 -15.12
CA ILE A 42 -1.76 -3.63 -16.27
C ILE A 42 -1.62 -2.76 -17.54
N PRO A 43 -0.87 -3.22 -18.56
CA PRO A 43 -0.75 -2.48 -19.81
C PRO A 43 -2.10 -2.41 -20.53
N ASN A 44 -2.35 -1.31 -21.25
CA ASN A 44 -3.49 -1.26 -22.16
C ASN A 44 -3.34 -2.27 -23.30
N LYS A 45 -4.46 -2.69 -23.87
CA LYS A 45 -4.52 -3.45 -25.12
C LYS A 45 -3.95 -2.59 -26.27
N PRO A 46 -3.53 -3.21 -27.39
CA PRO A 46 -3.07 -2.47 -28.57
C PRO A 46 -4.09 -1.45 -29.11
N ASP A 47 -5.39 -1.68 -28.86
CA ASP A 47 -6.48 -0.79 -29.24
C ASP A 47 -6.77 0.33 -28.22
N GLY A 48 -5.95 0.46 -27.19
CA GLY A 48 -6.05 1.50 -26.16
C GLY A 48 -7.04 1.20 -25.03
N ARG A 49 -7.83 0.11 -25.11
CA ARG A 49 -8.71 -0.30 -24.01
C ARG A 49 -7.88 -0.83 -22.82
N PRO A 50 -8.41 -0.79 -21.58
CA PRO A 50 -7.75 -1.41 -20.45
C PRO A 50 -7.39 -2.88 -20.71
N GLY A 51 -6.20 -3.29 -20.27
CA GLY A 51 -5.73 -4.68 -20.37
C GLY A 51 -6.51 -5.69 -19.55
N ILE A 52 -7.37 -5.21 -18.64
CA ILE A 52 -8.25 -6.06 -17.84
C ILE A 52 -9.26 -6.73 -18.78
N TYR A 53 -9.24 -8.06 -18.80
CA TYR A 53 -10.30 -8.84 -19.44
C TYR A 53 -11.45 -8.97 -18.43
N TYR A 54 -12.36 -8.00 -18.41
CA TYR A 54 -13.69 -8.19 -17.83
C TYR A 54 -14.53 -9.10 -18.75
N GLU A 55 -14.04 -10.29 -19.05
CA GLU A 55 -14.90 -11.37 -19.51
C GLU A 55 -15.54 -11.97 -18.24
N PRO A 56 -16.82 -12.35 -18.23
CA PRO A 56 -17.47 -12.85 -17.03
C PRO A 56 -16.64 -13.98 -16.44
N PHE A 57 -16.25 -13.79 -15.17
CA PHE A 57 -15.37 -14.58 -14.29
C PHE A 57 -15.44 -16.12 -14.42
N MET A 58 -16.44 -16.64 -15.13
CA MET A 58 -16.81 -18.04 -15.28
C MET A 58 -16.38 -18.68 -16.61
N TYR A 59 -15.94 -17.93 -17.64
CA TYR A 59 -15.60 -18.54 -18.93
C TYR A 59 -14.18 -19.14 -19.00
N HIS A 60 -13.35 -18.97 -17.97
CA HIS A 60 -11.90 -19.17 -18.04
C HIS A 60 -11.35 -20.08 -16.93
N PHE A 61 -12.13 -21.02 -16.40
CA PHE A 61 -11.55 -22.22 -15.78
C PHE A 61 -10.74 -22.98 -16.85
N GLY A 62 -9.47 -22.60 -17.02
CA GLY A 62 -8.53 -23.14 -18.00
C GLY A 62 -7.68 -22.12 -18.74
N ARG A 63 -8.03 -20.83 -18.72
CA ARG A 63 -7.19 -19.74 -19.28
C ARG A 63 -7.11 -18.59 -18.28
N SER A 64 -6.24 -18.74 -17.30
CA SER A 64 -5.58 -17.66 -16.56
C SER A 64 -6.00 -16.23 -16.96
N ALA A 65 -6.73 -15.54 -16.07
CA ALA A 65 -7.14 -14.14 -16.23
C ALA A 65 -5.97 -13.13 -16.21
N HIS A 66 -4.73 -13.61 -16.26
CA HIS A 66 -3.52 -12.83 -16.10
C HIS A 66 -3.14 -12.08 -17.38
N VAL A 67 -2.66 -10.86 -17.22
CA VAL A 67 -2.35 -9.98 -18.34
C VAL A 67 -0.84 -10.01 -18.63
N PRO A 68 -0.40 -10.47 -19.82
CA PRO A 68 0.99 -10.37 -20.24
C PRO A 68 1.54 -8.94 -20.10
N GLY A 69 2.75 -8.82 -19.54
CA GLY A 69 3.38 -7.52 -19.33
C GLY A 69 2.82 -6.73 -18.15
N SER A 70 2.02 -7.34 -17.27
CA SER A 70 1.68 -6.73 -15.98
C SER A 70 2.95 -6.50 -15.16
N GLN A 71 2.97 -5.38 -14.41
CA GLN A 71 4.17 -4.91 -13.71
C GLN A 71 3.83 -4.50 -12.28
N LEU A 72 4.61 -4.99 -11.34
CA LEU A 72 4.69 -4.46 -9.98
C LEU A 72 5.44 -3.13 -10.01
N VAL A 73 4.77 -2.07 -9.56
CA VAL A 73 5.28 -0.70 -9.57
C VAL A 73 5.15 -0.04 -8.20
N LYS A 74 6.10 0.85 -7.88
CA LYS A 74 6.08 1.75 -6.72
C LYS A 74 5.86 3.19 -7.18
N LEU A 75 4.86 3.87 -6.63
CA LEU A 75 4.64 5.30 -6.81
C LEU A 75 5.01 6.04 -5.53
N SER A 76 5.99 6.94 -5.60
CA SER A 76 6.45 7.73 -4.45
C SER A 76 6.79 9.17 -4.85
N PRO A 77 6.27 10.18 -4.13
CA PRO A 77 5.17 10.09 -3.15
C PRO A 77 3.88 9.56 -3.81
N PRO A 78 2.86 9.10 -3.05
CA PRO A 78 1.61 8.56 -3.60
C PRO A 78 0.69 9.68 -4.11
N ARG A 79 1.15 10.39 -5.15
CA ARG A 79 0.49 11.53 -5.79
C ARG A 79 0.60 11.41 -7.32
N PRO A 80 -0.28 12.06 -8.11
CA PRO A 80 -0.25 11.96 -9.57
C PRO A 80 1.07 12.38 -10.22
N ASP A 81 1.81 13.29 -9.59
CA ASP A 81 3.13 13.77 -10.01
C ASP A 81 4.30 12.99 -9.39
N GLY A 82 4.00 11.94 -8.62
CA GLY A 82 5.00 11.08 -8.00
C GLY A 82 5.82 10.29 -9.01
N LYS A 83 7.00 9.82 -8.57
CA LYS A 83 7.86 8.98 -9.39
C LYS A 83 7.32 7.54 -9.41
N LEU A 84 6.99 7.07 -10.61
CA LEU A 84 6.61 5.68 -10.83
C LEU A 84 7.83 4.83 -11.19
N THR A 85 8.16 3.84 -10.36
CA THR A 85 9.32 2.95 -10.53
C THR A 85 8.84 1.52 -10.77
N VAL A 86 9.34 0.87 -11.82
CA VAL A 86 9.06 -0.55 -12.10
C VAL A 86 10.01 -1.42 -11.28
N LEU A 87 9.47 -2.26 -10.41
CA LEU A 87 10.25 -3.16 -9.54
C LEU A 87 10.49 -4.53 -10.20
N SER A 88 9.54 -4.98 -11.01
CA SER A 88 9.50 -6.34 -11.60
C SER A 88 10.02 -6.40 -13.04
N LYS A 89 11.12 -5.70 -13.35
CA LYS A 89 11.65 -5.62 -14.73
C LYS A 89 12.04 -6.98 -15.33
N ASP A 90 12.42 -7.91 -14.46
CA ASP A 90 12.88 -9.25 -14.86
C ASP A 90 11.75 -10.29 -14.89
N PHE A 91 10.49 -9.85 -14.90
CA PHE A 91 9.32 -10.70 -14.98
C PHE A 91 8.52 -10.42 -16.25
N PHE A 92 8.01 -11.48 -16.85
CA PHE A 92 7.06 -11.41 -17.95
C PHE A 92 5.68 -10.93 -17.49
N ALA A 93 5.24 -11.36 -16.32
CA ALA A 93 3.99 -10.96 -15.70
C ALA A 93 4.06 -11.17 -14.18
N VAL A 94 3.34 -10.33 -13.42
CA VAL A 94 3.20 -10.42 -11.97
C VAL A 94 1.77 -10.07 -11.53
N GLU A 95 1.36 -10.56 -10.37
CA GLU A 95 0.06 -10.27 -9.75
C GLU A 95 0.08 -10.38 -8.23
N GLU A 96 -1.02 -9.92 -7.61
CA GLU A 96 -1.34 -10.13 -6.20
C GLU A 96 -0.21 -9.81 -5.21
N PRO A 97 0.30 -8.57 -5.19
CA PRO A 97 1.33 -8.18 -4.24
C PRO A 97 0.76 -8.03 -2.83
N GLU A 98 1.47 -8.59 -1.86
CA GLU A 98 1.23 -8.46 -0.42
C GLU A 98 2.50 -7.87 0.22
N LEU A 99 2.35 -6.83 1.04
CA LEU A 99 3.48 -6.26 1.78
C LEU A 99 3.76 -7.05 3.05
N SER A 100 5.05 -7.20 3.40
CA SER A 100 5.43 -7.63 4.74
C SER A 100 4.92 -6.63 5.79
N TRP A 101 4.74 -7.10 7.03
CA TRP A 101 4.23 -6.27 8.12
C TRP A 101 5.05 -4.99 8.37
N ASP A 102 6.37 -5.05 8.16
CA ASP A 102 7.26 -3.90 8.31
C ASP A 102 7.39 -3.04 7.04
N GLY A 103 6.68 -3.38 5.96
CA GLY A 103 6.66 -2.66 4.69
C GLY A 103 7.96 -2.74 3.88
N LYS A 104 8.90 -3.63 4.25
CA LYS A 104 10.22 -3.72 3.60
C LYS A 104 10.29 -4.73 2.47
N LYS A 105 9.34 -5.68 2.42
CA LYS A 105 9.29 -6.74 1.42
C LYS A 105 7.93 -6.85 0.77
N ILE A 106 7.91 -7.46 -0.40
CA ILE A 106 6.73 -7.71 -1.21
C ILE A 106 6.72 -9.19 -1.58
N LEU A 107 5.67 -9.91 -1.19
CA LEU A 107 5.33 -11.24 -1.70
C LEU A 107 4.40 -11.08 -2.89
N PHE A 108 4.60 -11.83 -3.98
CA PHE A 108 3.75 -11.73 -5.18
C PHE A 108 3.81 -13.02 -6.00
N ALA A 109 2.80 -13.25 -6.83
CA ALA A 109 2.84 -14.30 -7.84
C ALA A 109 3.49 -13.74 -9.14
N GLY A 110 4.34 -14.52 -9.80
CA GLY A 110 5.05 -14.05 -11.00
C GLY A 110 5.57 -15.13 -11.93
N LYS A 111 5.72 -14.74 -13.20
CA LYS A 111 6.36 -15.52 -14.27
C LYS A 111 7.63 -14.82 -14.74
N LYS A 112 8.77 -15.51 -14.72
CA LYS A 112 10.03 -14.95 -15.26
C LYS A 112 9.98 -14.82 -16.77
N THR A 113 9.54 -15.85 -17.47
CA THR A 113 9.34 -15.86 -18.92
C THR A 113 7.89 -16.17 -19.30
N ARG A 114 7.56 -16.07 -20.60
CA ARG A 114 6.22 -16.39 -21.10
C ARG A 114 5.87 -17.87 -20.91
N GLN A 115 6.87 -18.74 -20.97
CA GLN A 115 6.73 -20.20 -20.95
C GLN A 115 6.69 -20.76 -19.53
N ASP A 116 7.20 -20.02 -18.54
CA ASP A 116 7.23 -20.49 -17.15
C ASP A 116 5.84 -20.62 -16.53
N GLY A 117 5.74 -21.44 -15.49
CA GLY A 117 4.59 -21.46 -14.59
C GLY A 117 4.51 -20.19 -13.72
N TRP A 118 3.37 -20.02 -13.06
CA TRP A 118 3.25 -19.04 -11.97
C TRP A 118 3.88 -19.62 -10.73
N GLU A 119 4.78 -18.85 -10.12
CA GLU A 119 5.42 -19.19 -8.86
C GLU A 119 5.25 -18.02 -7.88
N VAL A 120 5.48 -18.27 -6.60
CA VAL A 120 5.47 -17.24 -5.56
C VAL A 120 6.88 -16.71 -5.34
N TRP A 121 7.03 -15.39 -5.32
CA TRP A 121 8.30 -14.68 -5.20
C TRP A 121 8.23 -13.67 -4.06
N GLU A 122 9.37 -13.39 -3.46
CA GLU A 122 9.54 -12.29 -2.51
C GLU A 122 10.68 -11.37 -3.01
N MET A 123 10.52 -10.06 -2.85
CA MET A 123 11.57 -9.08 -3.09
C MET A 123 11.54 -7.95 -2.06
N ASN A 124 12.59 -7.14 -2.01
CA ASN A 124 12.59 -5.92 -1.21
C ASN A 124 11.75 -4.83 -1.89
N VAL A 125 11.26 -3.87 -1.09
CA VAL A 125 10.41 -2.77 -1.55
C VAL A 125 11.12 -1.77 -2.48
N ASP A 126 12.45 -1.81 -2.52
CA ASP A 126 13.32 -0.95 -3.33
C ASP A 126 13.69 -1.53 -4.69
N GLY A 127 13.39 -2.82 -4.96
CA GLY A 127 13.71 -3.47 -6.24
C GLY A 127 14.83 -4.48 -6.11
#